data_AF-A0A8D8R145-F1
#
_entry.id   AF-A0A8D8R145-F1
#
_cell.length_a   1.000
_cell.length_b   1.000
_cell.length_c   1.000
_cell.angle_alpha   90.00
_cell.angle_beta   90.00
_cell.angle_gamma   90.00
#
_symmetry.space_group_name_H-M   'P 1'
#
loop_
_entity.id
_entity.type
_entity.pdbx_description
1 polymer ?
#
loop_
_entity_poly.entity_id
_entity_poly.type
_entity_poly.pdbx_seq_one_letter_code
_entity_poly.pdbx_strand_id
1 'polypeptide(L)'
;MKNTLQLIKKIISKKSEVTYELKLQDWKICNEKYTHLPDQKDSYNCGVYVIYYARRIIEIVKGLPSGFDVMDTDSEICEKLRPILFEKVLELSDSIHDRCIFCWSSNESNNIVYVECGRCRNWIHVSCLPKPCKERYNKTKKSEAFLCGLCFKK
;
A
#
# COMPACT_ATOMS: atom_id res chain seq x y z
N MET A 1 3.44 -13.14 -16.84
CA MET A 1 2.74 -12.34 -15.79
C MET A 1 1.29 -12.76 -15.53
N LYS A 2 0.43 -13.02 -16.54
CA LYS A 2 -1.00 -13.37 -16.32
C LYS A 2 -1.24 -14.63 -15.48
N ASN A 3 -0.33 -15.61 -15.55
CA ASN A 3 -0.46 -16.90 -14.87
C ASN A 3 -0.26 -16.81 -13.34
N THR A 4 0.64 -15.95 -12.88
CA THR A 4 0.97 -15.77 -11.45
C THR A 4 -0.17 -15.08 -10.68
N LEU A 5 -0.79 -14.07 -11.29
CA LEU A 5 -1.94 -13.35 -10.72
C LEU A 5 -3.18 -14.26 -10.59
N GLN A 6 -3.41 -15.17 -11.54
CA GLN A 6 -4.48 -16.16 -11.44
C GLN A 6 -4.23 -17.18 -10.34
N LEU A 7 -2.98 -17.60 -10.15
CA LEU A 7 -2.59 -18.52 -9.08
C LEU A 7 -2.81 -17.89 -7.70
N ILE A 8 -2.38 -16.63 -7.52
CA ILE A 8 -2.54 -15.88 -6.26
C ILE A 8 -4.03 -15.70 -5.93
N LYS A 9 -4.86 -15.32 -6.91
CA LYS A 9 -6.31 -15.21 -6.73
C LYS A 9 -6.97 -16.54 -6.33
N LYS A 10 -6.50 -17.66 -6.88
CA LYS A 10 -7.00 -19.02 -6.57
C LYS A 10 -6.58 -19.51 -5.17
N ILE A 11 -5.43 -19.08 -4.68
CA ILE A 11 -4.96 -19.38 -3.31
C ILE A 11 -5.77 -18.56 -2.30
N ILE A 12 -5.94 -17.26 -2.56
CA ILE A 12 -6.72 -16.36 -1.70
C ILE A 12 -8.20 -16.79 -1.66
N SER A 13 -8.77 -17.23 -2.79
CA SER A 13 -10.18 -17.65 -2.86
C SER A 13 -10.48 -18.93 -2.09
N LYS A 14 -9.48 -19.76 -1.78
CA LYS A 14 -9.71 -21.06 -1.14
C LYS A 14 -9.92 -20.99 0.37
N LYS A 15 -9.68 -19.84 1.04
CA LYS A 15 -9.76 -19.69 2.52
C LYS A 15 -9.11 -20.85 3.30
N SER A 16 -8.23 -21.63 2.66
CA SER A 16 -7.53 -22.73 3.29
C SER A 16 -6.46 -22.06 4.13
N GLU A 17 -6.65 -22.09 5.43
CA GLU A 17 -5.64 -21.72 6.39
C GLU A 17 -4.39 -22.53 6.06
N VAL A 18 -3.37 -21.87 5.52
CA VAL A 18 -2.11 -22.55 5.20
C VAL A 18 -1.31 -22.56 6.49
N THR A 19 -1.50 -23.62 7.28
CA THR A 19 -0.69 -23.88 8.45
C THR A 19 0.63 -24.50 8.01
N TYR A 20 1.71 -23.76 8.19
CA TYR A 20 3.07 -24.30 8.08
C TYR A 20 3.55 -24.62 9.50
N GLU A 21 3.81 -25.89 9.79
CA GLU A 21 4.55 -26.26 10.98
C GLU A 21 6.03 -25.92 10.75
N LEU A 22 6.48 -24.83 11.36
CA LEU A 22 7.88 -24.42 11.35
C LEU A 22 8.67 -25.35 12.28
N LYS A 23 9.34 -26.35 11.72
CA LYS A 23 10.28 -27.20 12.46
C LYS A 23 11.58 -26.43 12.70
N LEU A 24 11.69 -25.81 13.87
CA LEU A 24 12.86 -25.00 14.29
C LEU A 24 14.22 -25.68 14.07
N GLN A 25 14.29 -27.01 14.16
CA GLN A 25 15.51 -27.80 13.93
C GLN A 25 16.09 -27.69 12.52
N ASP A 26 15.29 -27.28 11.53
CA ASP A 26 15.71 -27.12 10.14
C ASP A 26 16.18 -25.69 9.82
N TRP A 27 16.07 -24.76 10.78
CA TRP A 27 16.43 -23.36 10.60
C TRP A 27 17.86 -23.11 11.04
N LYS A 28 18.65 -22.56 10.13
CA LYS A 28 19.97 -22.01 10.45
C LYS A 28 19.85 -20.49 10.51
N ILE A 29 20.30 -19.91 11.62
CA ILE A 29 20.50 -18.47 11.68
C ILE A 29 21.71 -18.16 10.81
N CYS A 30 21.47 -17.52 9.67
CA CYS A 30 22.52 -17.01 8.82
C CYS A 30 23.04 -15.71 9.45
N ASN A 31 24.16 -15.80 10.16
CA ASN A 31 24.89 -14.65 10.69
C ASN A 31 25.85 -14.05 9.66
N GLU A 32 25.82 -14.53 8.41
CA GLU A 32 26.61 -13.92 7.35
C GLU A 32 26.13 -12.49 7.19
N LYS A 33 27.01 -11.54 7.52
CA LYS A 33 26.81 -10.16 7.09
C LYS A 33 26.77 -10.21 5.57
N TYR A 34 25.70 -9.70 4.98
CA TYR A 34 25.66 -9.41 3.55
C TYR A 34 26.61 -8.23 3.30
N THR A 35 27.92 -8.48 3.38
CA THR A 35 28.99 -7.47 3.29
C THR A 35 29.06 -6.78 1.93
N HIS A 36 28.34 -7.31 0.95
CA HIS A 36 28.16 -6.73 -0.37
C HIS A 36 26.96 -5.78 -0.46
N LEU A 37 26.14 -5.66 0.61
CA LEU A 37 25.07 -4.67 0.66
C LEU A 37 25.59 -3.40 1.36
N PRO A 38 25.30 -2.21 0.83
CA PRO A 38 25.79 -0.96 1.38
C PRO A 38 25.09 -0.61 2.69
N ASP A 39 25.84 -0.12 3.67
CA ASP A 39 25.29 0.41 4.92
C ASP A 39 24.66 1.79 4.71
N GLN A 40 23.49 2.02 5.30
CA GLN A 40 22.85 3.34 5.32
C GLN A 40 23.60 4.31 6.24
N LYS A 41 23.97 5.49 5.74
CA LYS A 41 24.63 6.55 6.53
C LYS A 41 23.72 7.64 7.07
N ASP A 42 22.49 7.75 6.58
CA ASP A 42 21.50 8.72 7.06
C ASP A 42 20.45 8.11 8.00
N SER A 43 19.59 8.94 8.59
CA SER A 43 18.56 8.49 9.55
C SER A 43 17.15 8.35 8.97
N TYR A 44 16.95 8.62 7.67
CA TYR A 44 15.60 8.83 7.09
C TYR A 44 15.30 7.99 5.84
N ASN A 45 16.32 7.34 5.25
CA ASN A 45 16.16 6.47 4.09
C ASN A 45 16.00 4.97 4.43
N CYS A 46 15.86 4.60 5.70
CA CYS A 46 15.88 3.20 6.12
C CYS A 46 14.81 2.34 5.42
N GLY A 47 13.63 2.91 5.16
CA GLY A 47 12.59 2.24 4.37
C GLY A 47 12.99 1.94 2.93
N VAL A 48 13.76 2.83 2.30
CA VAL A 48 14.28 2.64 0.93
C VAL A 48 15.32 1.51 0.92
N TYR A 49 16.23 1.50 1.90
CA TYR A 49 17.22 0.43 2.08
C TYR A 49 16.59 -0.93 2.34
N VAL A 50 15.56 -1.01 3.19
CA VAL A 50 14.82 -2.27 3.42
C VAL A 50 14.25 -2.83 2.12
N ILE A 51 13.65 -1.98 1.28
CA ILE A 51 13.09 -2.41 -0.01
C ILE A 51 14.20 -2.83 -0.97
N TYR A 52 15.31 -2.10 -1.01
CA TYR A 52 16.49 -2.47 -1.78
C TYR A 52 17.02 -3.85 -1.38
N TYR A 53 17.26 -4.08 -0.09
CA TYR A 53 17.75 -5.37 0.42
C TYR A 53 16.78 -6.51 0.14
N ALA A 54 15.48 -6.31 0.36
CA ALA A 54 14.47 -7.33 0.07
C ALA A 54 14.51 -7.75 -1.40
N ARG A 55 14.66 -6.79 -2.31
CA ARG A 55 14.80 -7.07 -3.74
C ARG A 55 16.09 -7.82 -4.06
N ARG A 56 17.24 -7.38 -3.54
CA ARG A 56 18.54 -8.04 -3.74
C ARG A 56 18.53 -9.49 -3.26
N ILE A 57 17.93 -9.74 -2.09
CA ILE A 57 17.77 -11.11 -1.56
C ILE A 57 16.91 -11.95 -2.51
N ILE A 58 15.79 -11.42 -3.02
CA ILE A 58 14.95 -12.13 -3.99
C ILE A 58 15.73 -12.43 -5.27
N GLU A 59 16.51 -11.49 -5.77
CA GLU A 59 17.34 -11.67 -6.97
C GLU A 59 18.37 -12.79 -6.76
N ILE A 60 19.09 -12.77 -5.63
CA ILE A 60 20.07 -13.80 -5.27
C ILE A 60 19.41 -15.18 -5.15
N VAL A 61 18.34 -15.29 -4.36
CA VAL A 61 17.65 -16.56 -4.08
C VAL A 61 17.05 -17.17 -5.34
N LYS A 62 16.59 -16.33 -6.28
CA LYS A 62 15.99 -16.78 -7.54
C LYS A 62 16.97 -16.85 -8.72
N GLY A 63 18.23 -16.49 -8.53
CA GLY A 63 19.22 -16.39 -9.61
C GLY A 63 18.82 -15.40 -10.70
N LEU A 64 18.13 -14.31 -10.35
CA LEU A 64 17.74 -13.27 -11.29
C LEU A 64 18.90 -12.29 -11.49
N PRO A 65 19.06 -11.71 -12.70
CA PRO A 65 20.03 -10.65 -12.92
C PRO A 65 19.71 -9.43 -12.03
N SER A 66 20.75 -8.70 -11.64
CA SER A 66 20.60 -7.44 -10.91
C SER A 66 19.72 -6.50 -11.71
N GLY A 67 18.55 -6.13 -11.17
CA GLY A 67 17.64 -5.22 -11.88
C GLY A 67 18.00 -3.75 -11.71
N PHE A 68 19.14 -3.45 -11.09
CA PHE A 68 19.66 -2.12 -10.84
C PHE A 68 21.17 -2.10 -11.11
N ASP A 69 21.59 -1.31 -12.10
CA ASP A 69 22.98 -0.83 -12.27
C ASP A 69 23.22 0.39 -11.37
N VAL A 70 22.77 0.31 -10.11
CA VAL A 70 23.02 1.37 -9.14
C VAL A 70 24.41 1.08 -8.60
N MET A 71 25.37 1.96 -8.88
CA MET A 71 26.66 1.94 -8.18
C MET A 71 26.33 2.08 -6.69
N ASP A 72 26.82 1.16 -5.85
CA ASP A 72 26.48 0.99 -4.43
C ASP A 72 26.91 2.19 -3.56
N THR A 73 26.38 3.38 -3.85
CA THR A 73 26.54 4.58 -3.05
C THR A 73 25.18 4.99 -2.50
N ASP A 74 25.19 5.46 -1.26
CA ASP A 74 23.98 5.80 -0.51
C ASP A 74 23.05 6.79 -1.24
N SER A 75 23.63 7.79 -1.91
CA SER A 75 22.90 8.83 -2.64
C SER A 75 22.22 8.26 -3.89
N GLU A 76 22.92 7.43 -4.67
CA GLU A 76 22.33 6.88 -5.90
C GLU A 76 21.19 5.91 -5.63
N ILE A 77 21.28 5.08 -4.58
CA ILE A 77 20.19 4.18 -4.19
C ILE A 77 18.94 4.98 -3.86
N CYS A 78 19.08 6.01 -3.03
CA CYS A 78 17.93 6.75 -2.54
C CYS A 78 17.32 7.66 -3.61
N GLU A 79 18.15 8.33 -4.40
CA GLU A 79 17.70 9.25 -5.45
C GLU A 79 17.05 8.51 -6.62
N LYS A 80 17.53 7.31 -6.98
CA LYS A 80 16.96 6.53 -8.08
C LYS A 80 15.77 5.67 -7.63
N LEU A 81 15.86 5.03 -6.47
CA LEU A 81 14.83 4.07 -6.05
C LEU A 81 13.56 4.76 -5.57
N ARG A 82 13.66 5.92 -4.91
CA ARG A 82 12.49 6.60 -4.35
C ARG A 82 11.47 7.04 -5.41
N PRO A 83 11.85 7.69 -6.54
CA PRO A 83 10.91 8.00 -7.61
C PRO A 83 10.26 6.75 -8.20
N ILE A 84 11.05 5.69 -8.44
CA ILE A 84 10.53 4.41 -8.97
C ILE A 84 9.50 3.81 -8.02
N LEU A 85 9.78 3.80 -6.71
CA LEU A 85 8.85 3.30 -5.70
C LEU A 85 7.57 4.14 -5.66
N PHE A 86 7.70 5.46 -5.72
CA PHE A 86 6.56 6.37 -5.74
C PHE A 86 5.66 6.10 -6.96
N GLU A 87 6.25 6.04 -8.16
CA GLU A 87 5.53 5.73 -9.41
C GLU A 87 4.86 4.35 -9.33
N LYS A 88 5.58 3.33 -8.86
CA LYS A 88 5.02 1.96 -8.75
C LYS A 88 3.88 1.90 -7.74
N VAL A 89 3.99 2.61 -6.62
CA VAL A 89 2.90 2.72 -5.65
C VAL A 89 1.69 3.37 -6.32
N LEU A 90 1.85 4.46 -7.06
CA LEU A 90 0.73 5.10 -7.75
C LEU A 90 0.12 4.22 -8.84
N GLU A 91 0.95 3.56 -9.66
CA GLU A 91 0.52 2.68 -10.75
C GLU A 91 -0.26 1.47 -10.25
N LEU A 92 0.18 0.89 -9.12
CA LEU A 92 -0.41 -0.33 -8.57
C LEU A 92 -1.47 -0.06 -7.50
N SER A 93 -1.63 1.18 -7.06
CA SER A 93 -2.67 1.55 -6.10
C SER A 93 -4.03 1.53 -6.76
N ASP A 94 -5.01 0.95 -6.08
CA ASP A 94 -6.40 1.07 -6.48
C ASP A 94 -6.83 2.55 -6.49
N SER A 95 -7.59 2.96 -7.49
CA SER A 95 -8.26 4.25 -7.48
C SER A 95 -9.20 4.33 -6.28
N ILE A 96 -8.99 5.32 -5.42
CA ILE A 96 -9.86 5.59 -4.28
C ILE A 96 -11.09 6.39 -4.68
N HIS A 97 -11.13 6.91 -5.91
CA HIS A 97 -12.15 7.84 -6.37
C HIS A 97 -13.55 7.23 -6.28
N ASP A 98 -13.70 5.95 -6.63
CA ASP A 98 -15.01 5.30 -6.68
C ASP A 98 -15.28 4.40 -5.46
N ARG A 99 -14.52 4.60 -4.38
CA ARG A 99 -14.62 3.84 -3.14
C ARG A 99 -14.98 4.73 -1.98
N CYS A 100 -15.85 4.24 -1.11
CA CYS A 100 -16.08 4.90 0.17
C CYS A 100 -14.80 4.84 1.02
N ILE A 101 -14.25 5.99 1.41
CA ILE A 101 -13.02 6.08 2.21
C ILE A 101 -13.11 5.38 3.59
N PHE A 102 -14.32 5.10 4.09
CA PHE A 102 -14.53 4.43 5.38
C PHE A 102 -14.65 2.91 5.29
N CYS A 103 -15.32 2.37 4.27
CA CYS A 103 -15.58 0.92 4.16
C CYS A 103 -14.89 0.27 2.96
N TRP A 104 -14.18 1.05 2.15
CA TRP A 104 -13.45 0.63 0.93
C TRP A 104 -14.28 -0.05 -0.16
N SER A 105 -15.60 -0.13 0.04
CA SER A 105 -16.52 -0.76 -0.89
C SER A 105 -16.90 0.23 -1.99
N SER A 106 -16.68 -0.18 -3.24
CA SER A 106 -17.32 0.40 -4.42
C SER A 106 -18.67 -0.30 -4.56
N ASN A 107 -19.77 0.40 -4.28
CA ASN A 107 -21.08 -0.24 -4.36
C ASN A 107 -21.69 -0.09 -5.75
N GLU A 108 -21.94 -1.23 -6.39
CA GLU A 108 -22.70 -1.40 -7.64
C GLU A 108 -24.23 -1.44 -7.42
N SER A 109 -24.70 -1.26 -6.19
CA SER A 109 -26.14 -1.30 -5.89
C SER A 109 -26.79 0.08 -6.00
N ASN A 110 -27.93 0.13 -6.70
CA ASN A 110 -28.64 1.36 -7.07
C ASN A 110 -29.17 2.21 -5.88
N ASN A 111 -29.11 1.72 -4.64
CA ASN A 111 -29.75 2.36 -3.48
C ASN A 111 -28.79 3.06 -2.52
N ILE A 112 -27.54 3.28 -2.92
CA ILE A 112 -26.52 3.80 -2.02
C ILE A 112 -26.26 5.27 -2.27
N VAL A 113 -26.55 6.08 -1.25
CA VAL A 113 -26.35 7.53 -1.28
C VAL A 113 -24.90 7.84 -0.92
N TYR A 114 -24.23 8.54 -1.83
CA TYR A 114 -22.88 9.05 -1.62
C TYR A 114 -22.91 10.54 -1.33
N VAL A 115 -21.89 11.00 -0.60
CA VAL A 115 -21.57 12.42 -0.46
C VAL A 115 -20.08 12.62 -0.72
N GLU A 116 -19.77 13.64 -1.52
CA GLU A 116 -18.40 14.07 -1.79
C GLU A 116 -17.96 15.10 -0.74
N CYS A 117 -16.74 14.98 -0.22
CA CYS A 117 -16.15 16.04 0.59
C CYS A 117 -15.71 17.22 -0.29
N GLY A 118 -16.18 18.43 0.00
CA GLY A 118 -15.81 19.65 -0.72
C GLY A 118 -14.32 20.02 -0.64
N ARG A 119 -13.57 19.48 0.33
CA ARG A 119 -12.13 19.77 0.52
C ARG A 119 -11.23 18.69 -0.08
N CYS A 120 -11.38 17.43 0.34
CA CYS A 120 -10.50 16.34 -0.11
C CYS A 120 -11.06 15.55 -1.29
N ARG A 121 -12.27 15.86 -1.77
CA ARG A 121 -12.92 15.23 -2.93
C ARG A 121 -13.12 13.71 -2.81
N ASN A 122 -12.93 13.15 -1.62
CA ASN A 122 -13.20 11.74 -1.36
C ASN A 122 -14.70 11.52 -1.22
N TRP A 123 -15.16 10.39 -1.78
CA TRP A 123 -16.53 9.93 -1.70
C TRP A 123 -16.76 9.07 -0.45
N ILE A 124 -17.93 9.24 0.15
CA ILE A 124 -18.32 8.55 1.38
C ILE A 124 -19.76 8.08 1.24
N HIS A 125 -20.06 6.82 1.58
CA HIS A 125 -21.45 6.42 1.79
C HIS A 125 -22.03 7.19 2.96
N VAL A 126 -23.19 7.81 2.78
CA VAL A 126 -23.89 8.53 3.86
C VAL A 126 -24.13 7.60 5.06
N SER A 127 -24.34 6.30 4.83
CA SER A 127 -24.47 5.28 5.88
C SER A 127 -23.20 5.12 6.72
N CYS A 128 -22.02 5.21 6.10
CA CYS A 128 -20.70 5.10 6.74
C CYS A 128 -20.24 6.37 7.45
N LEU A 129 -20.97 7.48 7.35
CA LEU A 129 -20.62 8.70 8.07
C LEU A 129 -20.66 8.49 9.60
N PRO A 130 -19.61 8.90 10.33
CA PRO A 130 -19.67 8.98 11.79
C PRO A 130 -20.84 9.86 12.25
N LYS A 131 -21.44 9.58 13.41
CA LYS A 131 -22.64 10.30 13.92
C LYS A 131 -22.54 11.83 13.79
N PRO A 132 -21.45 12.51 14.22
CA PRO A 132 -21.36 13.97 14.10
C PRO A 132 -21.35 14.46 12.65
N CYS A 133 -20.81 13.66 11.72
CA CYS A 133 -20.79 13.99 10.30
C CYS A 133 -22.16 13.76 9.65
N LYS A 134 -22.90 12.74 10.09
CA LYS A 134 -24.25 12.45 9.59
C LYS A 134 -25.25 13.53 10.01
N GLU A 135 -25.17 14.00 11.26
CA GLU A 135 -25.96 15.15 11.72
C GLU A 135 -25.67 16.41 10.92
N ARG A 136 -24.41 16.65 10.58
CA ARG A 136 -24.04 17.77 9.73
C ARG A 136 -24.56 17.61 8.33
N TYR A 137 -24.36 16.45 7.70
CA TYR A 137 -24.88 16.15 6.38
C TYR A 137 -26.39 16.44 6.30
N ASN A 138 -27.16 16.06 7.31
CA ASN A 138 -28.60 16.34 7.39
C ASN A 138 -28.94 17.84 7.58
N LYS A 139 -28.02 18.62 8.16
CA LYS A 139 -28.16 20.07 8.38
C LYS A 139 -27.57 20.93 7.26
N THR A 140 -26.69 20.36 6.43
CA THR A 140 -26.03 21.06 5.34
C THR A 140 -27.09 21.56 4.35
N LYS A 141 -27.18 22.87 4.19
CA LYS A 141 -28.08 23.48 3.19
C LYS A 141 -27.59 23.10 1.79
N LYS A 142 -28.49 23.04 0.81
CA LYS A 142 -28.15 22.70 -0.59
C LYS A 142 -27.01 23.53 -1.20
N SER A 143 -26.73 24.71 -0.65
CA SER A 143 -25.68 25.63 -1.11
C SER A 143 -24.32 25.45 -0.44
N GLU A 144 -24.20 24.61 0.60
CA GLU A 144 -22.97 24.44 1.36
C GLU A 144 -22.28 23.11 1.01
N ALA A 145 -20.96 23.17 0.77
CA ALA A 145 -20.19 21.96 0.52
C ALA A 145 -20.03 21.15 1.80
N PHE A 146 -20.36 19.85 1.74
CA PHE A 146 -20.14 18.94 2.86
C PHE A 146 -18.64 18.75 3.14
N LEU A 147 -18.24 18.77 4.42
CA LEU A 147 -16.87 18.45 4.85
C LEU A 147 -16.85 17.16 5.65
N CYS A 148 -16.02 16.20 5.22
CA CYS A 148 -15.85 14.94 5.92
C CYS A 148 -15.19 15.12 7.30
N GLY A 149 -15.29 14.10 8.15
CA GLY A 149 -14.71 14.12 9.50
C GLY A 149 -13.20 14.36 9.54
N LEU A 150 -12.47 13.96 8.49
CA LEU A 150 -11.02 14.17 8.35
C LEU A 150 -10.67 15.62 7.96
N CYS A 151 -11.55 16.28 7.21
CA CYS A 151 -11.35 17.65 6.74
C CYS A 151 -11.94 18.72 7.65
N PHE A 152 -12.91 18.36 8.49
CA PHE A 152 -13.56 19.29 9.40
C PHE A 152 -12.75 19.57 10.67
N LYS A 153 -11.99 18.58 11.16
CA LYS A 153 -11.14 18.75 12.36
C LYS A 153 -9.80 19.45 12.06
N LYS A 154 -9.59 19.96 10.85
CA LYS A 154 -8.36 20.60 10.38
C LYS A 154 -8.59 22.05 10.02
#